data_AF-A0A3A1YS16-F1
#
_entry.id   AF-A0A3A1YS16-F1
#
_cell.length_a   1.000
_cell.length_b   1.000
_cell.length_c   1.000
_cell.angle_alpha   90.00
_cell.angle_beta   90.00
_cell.angle_gamma   90.00
#
_symmetry.space_group_name_H-M   'P 1'
#
loop_
_entity.id
_entity.type
_entity.pdbx_description
1 polymer ?
#
loop_
_entity_poly.entity_id
_entity_poly.type
_entity_poly.pdbx_seq_one_letter_code
_entity_poly.pdbx_strand_id
1 'polypeptide(L)'
;MTAATTSSDLAVDFLRPSPTQIRFEDIALGLSKCCRFAGQCRGHYSVAQHSVLVALLLPEELRWEGLLHDATEAFMGDLSTPLKSMLPDYRKIEARLDAAIRIRAGLPSAPHPAVKRADQIALAIEARDLMPPSALDWPEVRVVLEDPKCQRELQRTVSPAQSWAQAYPLFINALQSLAPNHLHKELAGLEDIQTTDSDVAVSEYLQIYPVAQRSDDFMRPRA
;
A
#
# COMPACT_ATOMS: atom_id res chain seq x y z
N MET A 1 14.60 -2.46 -24.25
CA MET A 1 13.17 -2.27 -23.98
C MET A 1 13.06 -1.31 -22.80
N THR A 2 12.27 -0.23 -22.89
CA THR A 2 12.16 0.82 -21.84
C THR A 2 10.75 0.94 -21.26
N ALA A 3 9.82 0.11 -21.73
CA ALA A 3 8.43 0.12 -21.33
C ALA A 3 7.97 -1.28 -20.90
N ALA A 4 6.97 -1.32 -20.01
CA ALA A 4 6.26 -2.54 -19.63
C ALA A 4 4.80 -2.46 -20.10
N THR A 5 4.29 -3.57 -20.62
CA THR A 5 2.87 -3.72 -20.96
C THR A 5 2.07 -4.04 -19.71
N THR A 6 0.92 -3.40 -19.57
CA THR A 6 0.00 -3.53 -18.44
C THR A 6 -1.18 -4.44 -18.78
N SER A 7 -2.01 -4.78 -17.79
CA SER A 7 -3.23 -5.58 -18.00
C SER A 7 -4.25 -4.91 -18.91
N SER A 8 -4.26 -3.58 -18.96
CA SER A 8 -5.12 -2.79 -19.86
C SER A 8 -4.56 -2.63 -21.28
N ASP A 9 -3.50 -3.37 -21.63
CA ASP A 9 -2.79 -3.29 -22.93
C ASP A 9 -2.16 -1.92 -23.22
N LEU A 10 -1.88 -1.14 -22.17
CA LEU A 10 -1.06 0.07 -22.27
C LEU A 10 0.41 -0.23 -22.00
N ALA A 11 1.29 0.49 -22.70
CA ALA A 11 2.72 0.46 -22.44
C ALA A 11 3.12 1.67 -21.55
N VAL A 12 3.67 1.41 -20.37
CA VAL A 12 4.22 2.43 -19.46
C VAL A 12 5.71 2.57 -19.74
N ASP A 13 6.15 3.72 -20.27
CA ASP A 13 7.57 4.01 -20.56
C ASP A 13 8.26 4.53 -19.29
N PHE A 14 9.27 3.82 -18.80
CA PHE A 14 10.01 4.18 -17.59
C PHE A 14 10.96 5.38 -17.78
N LEU A 15 11.37 5.69 -19.01
CA LEU A 15 12.23 6.85 -19.29
C LEU A 15 11.41 8.12 -19.49
N ARG A 16 10.21 8.00 -20.07
CA ARG A 16 9.31 9.12 -20.40
C ARG A 16 7.84 8.76 -20.12
N PRO A 17 7.48 8.54 -18.84
CA PRO A 17 6.11 8.17 -18.49
C PRO A 17 5.17 9.34 -18.79
N SER A 18 4.00 9.02 -19.35
CA SER A 18 2.92 9.95 -19.61
C SER A 18 1.74 9.66 -18.68
N PRO A 19 1.06 10.68 -18.13
CA PRO A 19 -0.17 10.50 -17.37
C PRO A 19 -1.23 9.68 -18.13
N THR A 20 -1.26 9.77 -19.46
CA THR A 20 -2.23 9.04 -20.31
C THR A 20 -1.97 7.54 -20.37
N GLN A 21 -0.79 7.06 -19.96
CA GLN A 21 -0.44 5.64 -19.88
C GLN A 21 -0.86 5.01 -18.53
N ILE A 22 -1.34 5.82 -17.58
CA ILE A 22 -1.63 5.39 -16.22
C ILE A 22 -3.14 5.16 -16.06
N ARG A 23 -3.48 3.92 -15.70
CA ARG A 23 -4.83 3.45 -15.37
C ARG A 23 -4.87 3.01 -13.92
N PHE A 24 -5.94 3.37 -13.21
CA PHE A 24 -6.08 3.01 -11.79
C PHE A 24 -6.34 1.51 -11.61
N GLU A 25 -6.94 0.87 -12.61
CA GLU A 25 -7.14 -0.59 -12.68
C GLU A 25 -5.80 -1.34 -12.68
N ASP A 26 -4.84 -0.86 -13.47
CA ASP A 26 -3.50 -1.46 -13.54
C ASP A 26 -2.73 -1.25 -12.22
N ILE A 27 -2.89 -0.07 -11.59
CA ILE A 27 -2.35 0.19 -10.26
C ILE A 27 -2.96 -0.79 -9.25
N ALA A 28 -4.30 -0.90 -9.20
CA ALA A 28 -4.99 -1.78 -8.28
C ALA A 28 -4.55 -3.24 -8.46
N LEU A 29 -4.45 -3.72 -9.71
CA LEU A 29 -4.03 -5.10 -9.99
C LEU A 29 -2.57 -5.35 -9.60
N GLY A 30 -1.68 -4.43 -9.97
CA GLY A 30 -0.25 -4.51 -9.66
C GLY A 30 0.00 -4.50 -8.16
N LEU A 31 -0.54 -3.52 -7.44
CA LEU A 31 -0.37 -3.40 -5.98
C LEU A 31 -1.00 -4.55 -5.21
N SER A 32 -2.10 -5.13 -5.69
CA SER A 32 -2.75 -6.25 -5.02
C SER A 32 -1.94 -7.55 -5.10
N LYS A 33 -1.14 -7.70 -6.17
CA LYS A 33 -0.24 -8.84 -6.38
C LYS A 33 1.16 -8.60 -5.83
N CYS A 34 1.58 -7.33 -5.69
CA CYS A 34 2.88 -6.97 -5.16
C CYS A 34 2.90 -7.19 -3.64
N CYS A 35 3.62 -8.21 -3.18
CA CYS A 35 3.75 -8.49 -1.75
C CYS A 35 4.74 -7.53 -1.09
N ARG A 36 4.39 -7.01 0.09
CA ARG A 36 5.35 -6.31 0.96
C ARG A 36 6.38 -7.28 1.51
N PHE A 37 7.50 -6.73 2.00
CA PHE A 37 8.57 -7.47 2.67
C PHE A 37 9.13 -8.61 1.80
N ALA A 38 9.15 -8.42 0.48
CA ALA A 38 9.53 -9.44 -0.49
C ALA A 38 8.80 -10.78 -0.30
N GLY A 39 7.54 -10.73 0.16
CA GLY A 39 6.69 -11.90 0.40
C GLY A 39 7.05 -12.73 1.64
N GLN A 40 7.80 -12.17 2.61
CA GLN A 40 8.22 -12.88 3.83
C GLN A 40 7.21 -12.80 4.99
N CYS A 41 6.04 -12.20 4.77
CA CYS A 41 4.95 -12.18 5.76
C CYS A 41 4.33 -13.57 5.95
N ARG A 42 3.62 -13.76 7.07
CA ARG A 42 2.90 -15.01 7.41
C ARG A 42 1.62 -15.27 6.58
N GLY A 43 1.46 -14.59 5.46
CA GLY A 43 0.33 -14.69 4.53
C GLY A 43 0.47 -13.68 3.38
N HIS A 44 -0.54 -13.58 2.52
CA HIS A 44 -0.55 -12.60 1.43
C HIS A 44 -0.80 -11.21 2.01
N TYR A 45 0.25 -10.40 2.13
CA TYR A 45 0.14 -9.00 2.51
C TYR A 45 0.75 -8.13 1.42
N SER A 46 -0.11 -7.40 0.72
CA SER A 46 0.27 -6.67 -0.47
C SER A 46 0.43 -5.16 -0.24
N VAL A 47 1.09 -4.49 -1.19
CA VAL A 47 1.23 -3.04 -1.21
C VAL A 47 -0.14 -2.36 -1.24
N ALA A 48 -1.16 -3.00 -1.84
CA ALA A 48 -2.53 -2.53 -1.78
C ALA A 48 -3.08 -2.46 -0.34
N GLN A 49 -2.89 -3.51 0.46
CA GLN A 49 -3.34 -3.53 1.87
C GLN A 49 -2.60 -2.47 2.70
N HIS A 50 -1.29 -2.34 2.49
CA HIS A 50 -0.47 -1.31 3.09
C HIS A 50 -0.96 0.10 2.73
N SER A 51 -1.21 0.37 1.45
CA SER A 51 -1.65 1.68 0.97
C SER A 51 -3.02 2.08 1.55
N VAL A 52 -3.92 1.12 1.72
CA VAL A 52 -5.20 1.34 2.42
C VAL A 52 -4.96 1.68 3.90
N LEU A 53 -4.06 0.98 4.59
CA LEU A 53 -3.69 1.31 5.97
C LEU A 53 -3.11 2.73 6.07
N VAL A 54 -2.18 3.10 5.18
CA VAL A 54 -1.59 4.45 5.12
C VAL A 54 -2.67 5.52 4.95
N ALA A 55 -3.61 5.32 4.02
CA ALA A 55 -4.75 6.23 3.85
C ALA A 55 -5.59 6.37 5.13
N LEU A 56 -5.83 5.29 5.87
CA LEU A 56 -6.62 5.31 7.11
C LEU A 56 -5.93 5.97 8.31
N LEU A 57 -4.61 6.08 8.26
CA LEU A 57 -3.79 6.80 9.24
C LEU A 57 -3.76 8.31 8.98
N LEU A 58 -4.28 8.76 7.84
CA LEU A 58 -4.27 10.16 7.42
C LEU A 58 -5.63 10.86 7.66
N PRO A 59 -5.61 12.20 7.84
CA PRO A 59 -6.82 13.00 7.79
C PRO A 59 -7.45 12.91 6.40
N GLU A 60 -8.76 13.16 6.32
CA GLU A 60 -9.60 12.88 5.14
C GLU A 60 -9.03 13.49 3.85
N GLU A 61 -8.58 14.75 3.93
CA GLU A 61 -8.03 15.52 2.83
C GLU A 61 -6.71 14.96 2.24
N LEU A 62 -6.01 14.10 2.97
CA LEU A 62 -4.75 13.48 2.53
C LEU A 62 -4.89 12.01 2.15
N ARG A 63 -6.07 11.40 2.34
CA ARG A 63 -6.24 9.95 2.14
C ARG A 63 -6.05 9.52 0.70
N TRP A 64 -6.47 10.34 -0.26
CA TRP A 64 -6.23 10.08 -1.69
C TRP A 64 -4.74 10.01 -2.02
N GLU A 65 -3.96 10.95 -1.47
CA GLU A 65 -2.50 10.95 -1.64
C GLU A 65 -1.85 9.75 -0.93
N GLY A 66 -2.29 9.43 0.29
CA GLY A 66 -1.82 8.26 1.02
C GLY A 66 -2.12 6.93 0.33
N LEU A 67 -3.29 6.80 -0.29
CA LEU A 67 -3.67 5.60 -1.02
C LEU A 67 -2.77 5.34 -2.25
N LEU A 68 -2.29 6.41 -2.88
CA LEU A 68 -1.50 6.33 -4.12
C LEU A 68 0.00 6.54 -3.91
N HIS A 69 0.47 6.64 -2.66
CA HIS A 69 1.86 7.02 -2.38
C HIS A 69 2.90 6.00 -2.92
N ASP A 70 2.54 4.71 -2.91
CA ASP A 70 3.36 3.61 -3.44
C ASP A 70 2.85 3.12 -4.83
N ALA A 71 2.06 3.93 -5.55
CA ALA A 71 1.47 3.52 -6.82
C ALA A 71 2.50 3.17 -7.91
N THR A 72 3.73 3.67 -7.82
CA THR A 72 4.84 3.30 -8.71
C THR A 72 5.20 1.81 -8.61
N GLU A 73 4.99 1.19 -7.44
CA GLU A 73 5.31 -0.21 -7.18
C GLU A 73 4.44 -1.18 -8.00
N ALA A 74 3.28 -0.72 -8.48
CA ALA A 74 2.44 -1.50 -9.40
C ALA A 74 3.16 -1.88 -10.70
N PHE A 75 4.10 -1.02 -11.13
CA PHE A 75 4.85 -1.18 -12.39
C PHE A 75 6.30 -1.59 -12.16
N MET A 76 6.87 -1.25 -11.00
CA MET A 76 8.30 -1.39 -10.70
C MET A 76 8.61 -2.40 -9.59
N GLY A 77 7.60 -2.88 -8.87
CA GLY A 77 7.71 -3.75 -7.69
C GLY A 77 8.15 -3.02 -6.42
N ASP A 78 7.81 -3.61 -5.26
CA ASP A 78 8.27 -3.18 -3.92
C ASP A 78 9.76 -3.52 -3.74
N LEU A 79 10.60 -2.48 -3.64
CA LEU A 79 12.01 -2.63 -3.28
C LEU A 79 12.24 -2.13 -1.86
N SER A 80 12.81 -3.00 -1.03
CA SER A 80 13.18 -2.65 0.33
C SER A 80 14.06 -1.40 0.38
N THR A 81 13.82 -0.54 1.37
CA THR A 81 14.53 0.72 1.57
C THR A 81 16.06 0.59 1.49
N PRO A 82 16.71 -0.42 2.11
CA PRO A 82 18.16 -0.59 2.01
C PRO A 82 18.62 -0.84 0.57
N LEU A 83 17.94 -1.70 -0.18
CA LEU A 83 18.30 -2.00 -1.58
C LEU A 83 18.07 -0.78 -2.48
N LYS A 84 16.93 -0.11 -2.32
CA LYS A 84 16.59 1.12 -3.04
C LYS A 84 17.60 2.25 -2.82
N SER A 85 18.29 2.26 -1.67
CA SER A 85 19.37 3.21 -1.37
C SER A 85 20.63 3.03 -2.21
N MET A 86 20.86 1.82 -2.71
CA MET A 86 22.04 1.47 -3.51
C MET A 86 21.79 1.66 -5.02
N LEU A 87 20.58 2.08 -5.43
CA LEU A 87 20.14 2.13 -6.82
C LEU A 87 19.71 3.56 -7.23
N PRO A 88 20.66 4.47 -7.51
CA PRO A 88 20.34 5.87 -7.81
C PRO A 88 19.55 6.04 -9.10
N ASP A 89 19.77 5.22 -10.13
CA ASP A 89 19.02 5.32 -11.38
C ASP A 89 17.58 4.81 -11.24
N TYR A 90 17.34 3.82 -10.37
CA TYR A 90 15.98 3.39 -10.01
C TYR A 90 15.19 4.56 -9.42
N ARG A 91 15.77 5.31 -8.47
CA ARG A 91 15.13 6.47 -7.85
C ARG A 91 14.77 7.56 -8.87
N LYS A 92 15.63 7.80 -9.87
CA LYS A 92 15.33 8.77 -10.94
C LYS A 92 14.18 8.30 -11.83
N ILE A 93 14.11 7.01 -12.13
CA ILE A 93 13.04 6.41 -12.93
C ILE A 93 11.72 6.50 -12.16
N GLU A 94 11.73 6.06 -10.91
CA GLU A 94 10.57 6.13 -10.02
C GLU A 94 10.04 7.55 -9.87
N ALA A 95 10.91 8.54 -9.65
CA ALA A 95 10.50 9.94 -9.54
C ALA A 95 9.78 10.48 -10.80
N ARG A 96 10.17 10.00 -12.00
CA ARG A 96 9.46 10.35 -13.24
C ARG A 96 8.09 9.70 -13.29
N LEU A 97 8.00 8.43 -12.90
CA LEU A 97 6.75 7.69 -12.88
C LEU A 97 5.77 8.25 -11.84
N ASP A 98 6.25 8.55 -10.64
CA ASP A 98 5.48 9.23 -9.59
C ASP A 98 4.94 10.57 -10.09
N ALA A 99 5.75 11.38 -10.78
CA ALA A 99 5.27 12.63 -11.37
C ALA A 99 4.12 12.41 -12.37
N ALA A 100 4.21 11.40 -13.24
CA ALA A 100 3.14 11.07 -14.18
C ALA A 100 1.86 10.58 -13.47
N ILE A 101 2.00 9.75 -12.43
CA ILE A 101 0.88 9.26 -11.61
C ILE A 101 0.23 10.42 -10.85
N ARG A 102 1.01 11.30 -10.22
CA ARG A 102 0.50 12.47 -9.50
C ARG A 102 -0.31 13.39 -10.40
N ILE A 103 0.19 13.69 -11.60
CA ILE A 103 -0.55 14.47 -12.60
C ILE A 103 -1.86 13.76 -12.95
N ARG A 104 -1.81 12.45 -13.19
CA ARG A 104 -2.98 11.64 -13.55
C ARG A 104 -4.05 11.61 -12.44
N ALA A 105 -3.61 11.60 -11.18
CA ALA A 105 -4.46 11.54 -10.00
C ALA A 105 -4.91 12.90 -9.48
N GLY A 106 -4.48 14.00 -10.10
CA GLY A 106 -4.77 15.36 -9.64
C GLY A 106 -4.12 15.70 -8.29
N LEU A 107 -2.96 15.09 -7.99
CA LEU A 107 -2.21 15.28 -6.75
C LEU A 107 -1.17 16.42 -6.88
N PRO A 108 -0.75 17.04 -5.76
CA PRO A 108 0.38 17.95 -5.74
C PRO A 108 1.67 17.28 -6.25
N SER A 109 2.59 18.07 -6.81
CA SER A 109 3.85 17.54 -7.35
C SER A 109 4.80 17.00 -6.29
N ALA A 110 4.68 17.47 -5.04
CA ALA A 110 5.49 17.03 -3.92
C ALA A 110 4.62 16.36 -2.85
N PRO A 111 5.05 15.22 -2.28
CA PRO A 111 4.30 14.53 -1.24
C PRO A 111 4.10 15.37 0.00
N HIS A 112 2.90 15.34 0.58
CA HIS A 112 2.69 15.92 1.91
C HIS A 112 3.50 15.13 2.97
N PRO A 113 4.25 15.79 3.89
CA PRO A 113 5.09 15.10 4.87
C PRO A 113 4.34 14.13 5.79
N ALA A 114 3.05 14.39 6.04
CA ALA A 114 2.21 13.50 6.84
C ALA A 114 2.04 12.11 6.18
N VAL A 115 2.07 12.02 4.85
CA VAL A 115 1.99 10.74 4.13
C VAL A 115 3.21 9.88 4.48
N LYS A 116 4.41 10.47 4.49
CA LYS A 116 5.62 9.74 4.88
C LYS A 116 5.57 9.28 6.33
N ARG A 117 5.00 10.09 7.21
CA ARG A 117 4.80 9.72 8.62
C ARG A 117 3.80 8.56 8.76
N ALA A 118 2.70 8.59 8.02
CA ALA A 118 1.69 7.53 8.01
C ALA A 118 2.26 6.20 7.47
N ASP A 119 3.05 6.25 6.40
CA ASP A 119 3.82 5.10 5.87
C ASP A 119 4.74 4.48 6.94
N GLN A 120 5.51 5.29 7.66
CA GLN A 120 6.36 4.79 8.77
C GLN A 120 5.56 4.14 9.90
N ILE A 121 4.38 4.68 10.23
CA ILE A 121 3.49 4.11 11.24
C ILE A 121 2.90 2.78 10.75
N ALA A 122 2.48 2.72 9.49
CA ALA A 122 2.00 1.50 8.85
C ALA A 122 3.07 0.40 8.87
N LEU A 123 4.31 0.72 8.48
CA LEU A 123 5.45 -0.20 8.56
C LEU A 123 5.65 -0.78 9.97
N ALA A 124 5.52 0.03 11.01
CA ALA A 124 5.66 -0.44 12.40
C ALA A 124 4.53 -1.37 12.83
N ILE A 125 3.29 -1.07 12.44
CA ILE A 125 2.11 -1.93 12.68
C ILE A 125 2.30 -3.27 11.96
N GLU A 126 2.69 -3.23 10.70
CA GLU A 126 2.91 -4.41 9.85
C GLU A 126 4.06 -5.28 10.34
N ALA A 127 5.20 -4.68 10.68
CA ALA A 127 6.34 -5.40 11.24
C ALA A 127 5.96 -6.13 12.53
N ARG A 128 5.15 -5.50 13.39
CA ARG A 128 4.67 -6.12 14.62
C ARG A 128 3.72 -7.28 14.38
N ASP A 129 2.79 -7.15 13.44
CA ASP A 129 1.71 -8.12 13.25
C ASP A 129 2.10 -9.27 12.31
N LEU A 130 2.97 -9.00 11.34
CA LEU A 130 3.19 -9.90 10.19
C LEU A 130 4.59 -10.50 10.11
N MET A 131 5.58 -9.88 10.75
CA MET A 131 6.99 -10.29 10.66
C MET A 131 7.49 -10.97 11.95
N PRO A 132 8.62 -11.70 11.91
CA PRO A 132 9.24 -12.26 13.10
C PRO A 132 9.64 -11.18 14.11
N PRO A 133 9.77 -11.50 15.41
CA PRO A 133 10.10 -10.51 16.45
C PRO A 133 11.36 -9.67 16.19
N SER A 134 12.32 -10.19 15.43
CA SER A 134 13.53 -9.44 15.02
C SER A 134 13.25 -8.23 14.14
N ALA A 135 12.07 -8.14 13.51
CA ALA A 135 11.67 -6.97 12.74
C ALA A 135 11.38 -5.75 13.63
N LEU A 136 11.09 -5.96 14.93
CA LEU A 136 10.91 -4.88 15.89
C LEU A 136 12.21 -4.13 16.21
N ASP A 137 13.35 -4.75 15.90
CA ASP A 137 14.68 -4.15 16.10
C ASP A 137 15.14 -3.28 14.93
N TRP A 138 14.38 -3.23 13.83
CA TRP A 138 14.70 -2.33 12.71
C TRP A 138 14.66 -0.87 13.19
N PRO A 139 15.68 -0.05 12.87
CA PRO A 139 15.75 1.32 13.36
C PRO A 139 14.49 2.15 13.08
N GLU A 140 13.93 2.02 11.88
CA GLU A 140 12.74 2.74 11.44
C GLU A 140 11.47 2.32 12.20
N VAL A 141 11.37 1.03 12.54
CA VAL A 141 10.24 0.49 13.32
C VAL A 141 10.37 0.91 14.78
N ARG A 142 11.56 0.73 15.37
CA ARG A 142 11.81 1.04 16.78
C ARG A 142 11.51 2.50 17.11
N VAL A 143 11.96 3.42 16.26
CA VAL A 143 11.70 4.87 16.43
C VAL A 143 10.20 5.18 16.52
N VAL A 144 9.37 4.49 15.75
CA VAL A 144 7.92 4.68 15.77
C VAL A 144 7.28 4.05 17.00
N LEU A 145 7.69 2.82 17.37
CA LEU A 145 7.15 2.12 18.52
C LEU A 145 7.42 2.85 19.84
N GLU A 146 8.57 3.52 19.94
CA GLU A 146 8.99 4.30 21.11
C GLU A 146 8.38 5.71 21.14
N ASP A 147 7.76 6.18 20.05
CA ASP A 147 7.17 7.53 20.00
C ASP A 147 5.83 7.58 20.75
N PRO A 148 5.71 8.38 21.84
CA PRO A 148 4.46 8.52 22.58
C PRO A 148 3.31 9.08 21.74
N LYS A 149 3.61 9.80 20.66
CA LYS A 149 2.59 10.38 19.77
C LYS A 149 1.92 9.35 18.87
N CYS A 150 2.54 8.19 18.69
CA CYS A 150 2.01 7.12 17.83
C CYS A 150 1.18 6.08 18.58
N GLN A 151 1.06 6.19 19.91
CA GLN A 151 0.46 5.15 20.74
C GLN A 151 -1.01 4.87 20.40
N ARG A 152 -1.74 5.88 19.88
CA ARG A 152 -3.12 5.70 19.45
C ARG A 152 -3.19 4.90 18.15
N GLU A 153 -2.40 5.27 17.16
CA GLU A 153 -2.37 4.63 15.84
C GLU A 153 -1.84 3.20 15.95
N LEU A 154 -0.85 2.97 16.83
CA LEU A 154 -0.30 1.66 17.13
C LEU A 154 -1.31 0.70 17.81
N GLN A 155 -2.51 1.14 18.20
CA GLN A 155 -3.56 0.21 18.64
C GLN A 155 -4.22 -0.52 17.47
N ARG A 156 -4.08 -0.03 16.24
CA ARG A 156 -4.58 -0.71 15.04
C ARG A 156 -3.79 -1.99 14.81
N THR A 157 -4.47 -2.99 14.24
CA THR A 157 -3.88 -4.26 13.84
C THR A 157 -4.15 -4.54 12.38
N VAL A 158 -3.30 -5.33 11.75
CA VAL A 158 -3.52 -5.84 10.39
C VAL A 158 -3.50 -7.35 10.34
N SER A 159 -4.27 -7.89 9.39
CA SER A 159 -4.25 -9.30 9.02
C SER A 159 -3.93 -9.43 7.54
N PRO A 160 -3.15 -10.45 7.13
CA PRO A 160 -2.92 -10.72 5.72
C PRO A 160 -4.21 -11.14 5.04
N ALA A 161 -4.34 -10.78 3.77
CA ALA A 161 -5.40 -11.31 2.94
C ALA A 161 -5.17 -12.80 2.65
N GLN A 162 -6.23 -13.51 2.28
CA GLN A 162 -6.10 -14.90 1.86
C GLN A 162 -5.41 -15.02 0.50
N SER A 163 -5.61 -14.02 -0.37
CA SER A 163 -5.00 -13.96 -1.70
C SER A 163 -5.01 -12.54 -2.26
N TRP A 164 -4.29 -12.32 -3.37
CA TRP A 164 -4.35 -11.07 -4.12
C TRP A 164 -5.77 -10.74 -4.61
N ALA A 165 -6.60 -11.76 -4.90
CA ALA A 165 -7.97 -11.57 -5.36
C ALA A 165 -8.86 -10.95 -4.28
N GLN A 166 -8.51 -11.13 -3.01
CA GLN A 166 -9.18 -10.48 -1.89
C GLN A 166 -8.58 -9.10 -1.58
N ALA A 167 -7.29 -8.88 -1.86
CA ALA A 167 -6.66 -7.57 -1.69
C ALA A 167 -7.12 -6.55 -2.75
N TYR A 168 -7.44 -7.00 -3.96
CA TYR A 168 -7.91 -6.18 -5.07
C TYR A 168 -9.18 -5.36 -4.78
N PRO A 169 -10.31 -5.99 -4.37
CA PRO A 169 -11.52 -5.24 -4.03
C PRO A 169 -11.30 -4.21 -2.92
N LEU A 170 -10.43 -4.50 -1.95
CA LEU A 170 -10.14 -3.56 -0.87
C LEU A 170 -9.56 -2.26 -1.41
N PHE A 171 -8.62 -2.37 -2.35
CA PHE A 171 -8.01 -1.21 -2.98
C PHE A 171 -8.96 -0.50 -3.94
N ILE A 172 -9.75 -1.24 -4.73
CA ILE A 172 -10.77 -0.66 -5.61
C ILE A 172 -11.81 0.12 -4.82
N ASN A 173 -12.34 -0.45 -3.74
CA ASN A 173 -13.29 0.22 -2.88
C ASN A 173 -12.68 1.49 -2.24
N ALA A 174 -11.41 1.44 -1.85
CA ALA A 174 -10.70 2.62 -1.36
C ALA A 174 -10.52 3.69 -2.45
N LEU A 175 -10.17 3.30 -3.68
CA LEU A 175 -10.08 4.20 -4.83
C LEU A 175 -11.42 4.91 -5.06
N GLN A 176 -12.50 4.16 -5.17
CA GLN A 176 -13.84 4.69 -5.41
C GLN A 176 -14.30 5.63 -4.29
N SER A 177 -14.01 5.27 -3.04
CA SER A 177 -14.45 6.05 -1.86
C SER A 177 -13.66 7.34 -1.66
N LEU A 178 -12.37 7.36 -2.00
CA LEU A 178 -11.45 8.46 -1.70
C LEU A 178 -11.17 9.36 -2.91
N ALA A 179 -11.63 8.98 -4.10
CA ALA A 179 -11.34 9.69 -5.31
C ALA A 179 -11.85 11.14 -5.30
N PRO A 180 -11.13 12.06 -5.96
CA PRO A 180 -11.64 13.40 -6.23
C PRO A 180 -12.77 13.35 -7.27
N ASN A 181 -13.67 14.33 -7.23
CA ASN A 181 -14.90 14.40 -8.05
C ASN A 181 -14.67 14.17 -9.56
N HIS A 182 -13.55 14.64 -10.11
CA HIS A 182 -13.25 14.50 -11.53
C HIS A 182 -12.96 13.05 -11.96
N LEU A 183 -12.66 12.14 -11.02
CA LEU A 183 -12.38 10.72 -11.26
C LEU A 183 -13.54 9.80 -10.89
N HIS A 184 -14.59 10.29 -10.21
CA HIS A 184 -15.71 9.45 -9.77
C HIS A 184 -16.36 8.67 -10.90
N LYS A 185 -16.62 9.30 -12.05
CA LYS A 185 -17.25 8.63 -13.21
C LYS A 185 -16.39 7.51 -13.78
N GLU A 186 -15.09 7.73 -13.82
CA GLU A 186 -14.15 6.71 -14.29
C GLU A 186 -14.08 5.55 -13.31
N LEU A 187 -13.91 5.85 -12.02
CA LEU A 187 -13.67 4.84 -11.01
C LEU A 187 -14.93 4.05 -10.64
N ALA A 188 -16.11 4.63 -10.83
CA ALA A 188 -17.38 3.91 -10.69
C ALA A 188 -17.54 2.77 -11.71
N GLY A 189 -16.81 2.83 -12.83
CA GLY A 189 -16.81 1.77 -13.84
C GLY A 189 -15.81 0.66 -13.58
N LEU A 190 -15.03 0.70 -12.49
CA LEU A 190 -14.10 -0.38 -12.16
C LEU A 190 -14.90 -1.56 -11.60
N GLU A 191 -14.93 -2.64 -12.37
CA GLU A 191 -15.52 -3.90 -11.92
C GLU A 191 -14.53 -4.65 -11.02
N ASP A 192 -15.09 -5.35 -10.03
CA ASP A 192 -14.33 -6.28 -9.21
C ASP A 192 -13.96 -7.49 -10.08
N ILE A 193 -12.67 -7.74 -10.27
CA ILE A 193 -12.18 -8.74 -11.25
C ILE A 193 -12.67 -10.16 -10.91
N GLN A 194 -13.27 -10.38 -9.73
CA GLN A 194 -13.87 -11.65 -9.33
C GLN A 194 -15.15 -11.50 -8.47
N THR A 195 -16.27 -11.05 -9.06
CA THR A 195 -17.59 -11.40 -8.49
C THR A 195 -17.93 -12.86 -8.82
N THR A 196 -17.25 -13.79 -8.17
CA THR A 196 -17.79 -15.11 -7.83
C THR A 196 -17.46 -15.34 -6.36
N ASP A 197 -18.42 -15.04 -5.50
CA ASP A 197 -18.43 -15.26 -4.05
C ASP A 197 -17.34 -14.54 -3.22
N SER A 198 -17.58 -13.27 -2.86
CA SER A 198 -17.50 -12.83 -1.45
C SER A 198 -17.83 -11.34 -1.30
N ASP A 199 -19.01 -11.06 -0.73
CA ASP A 199 -19.34 -9.75 -0.16
C ASP A 199 -18.48 -9.55 1.10
N VAL A 200 -17.28 -8.94 0.98
CA VAL A 200 -16.54 -8.46 2.14
C VAL A 200 -16.47 -6.94 2.07
N ALA A 201 -17.27 -6.29 2.90
CA ALA A 201 -17.22 -4.83 3.02
C ALA A 201 -15.85 -4.40 3.57
N VAL A 202 -15.32 -3.25 3.12
CA VAL A 202 -14.08 -2.66 3.66
C VAL A 202 -14.11 -2.52 5.19
N SER A 203 -15.30 -2.34 5.78
CA SER A 203 -15.52 -2.31 7.22
C SER A 203 -15.30 -3.65 7.93
N GLU A 204 -15.45 -4.78 7.24
CA GLU A 204 -15.26 -6.12 7.80
C GLU A 204 -13.80 -6.59 7.72
N TYR A 205 -13.02 -6.09 6.74
CA TYR A 205 -11.59 -6.35 6.67
C TYR A 205 -10.79 -5.67 7.79
N LEU A 206 -11.35 -4.59 8.30
CA LEU A 206 -10.78 -3.80 9.39
C LEU A 206 -11.65 -4.00 10.63
N GLN A 207 -11.65 -5.21 11.17
CA GLN A 207 -12.18 -5.38 12.53
C GLN A 207 -11.30 -4.58 13.49
N ILE A 208 -11.81 -3.41 13.89
CA ILE A 208 -11.35 -2.69 15.07
C ILE A 208 -11.82 -3.53 16.26
N TYR A 209 -11.07 -4.58 16.60
CA TYR A 209 -11.31 -5.31 17.83
C TYR A 209 -10.90 -4.43 19.02
N PRO A 210 -11.76 -4.25 20.03
CA PRO A 210 -11.28 -3.84 21.34
C PRO A 210 -10.35 -4.95 21.85
N VAL A 211 -9.09 -4.59 22.11
CA VAL A 211 -8.01 -5.37 22.76
C VAL A 211 -8.36 -6.85 22.95
N ALA A 212 -8.13 -7.67 21.92
CA ALA A 212 -8.07 -9.11 22.11
C ALA A 212 -6.82 -9.41 22.95
N GLN A 213 -7.03 -10.03 24.11
CA GLN A 213 -5.94 -10.46 24.98
C GLN A 213 -4.98 -11.37 24.20
N ARG A 214 -3.67 -11.08 24.37
CA ARG A 214 -2.55 -11.85 23.81
C ARG A 214 -2.83 -13.36 23.85
N SER A 215 -2.76 -14.03 22.71
CA SER A 215 -2.51 -15.47 22.70
C SER A 215 -1.00 -15.68 22.80
N ASP A 216 -0.57 -16.32 23.89
CA ASP A 216 0.83 -16.59 24.27
C ASP A 216 1.57 -17.58 23.36
N ASP A 217 1.11 -17.83 22.13
CA ASP A 217 1.68 -18.86 21.25
C ASP A 217 3.06 -18.51 20.66
N PHE A 218 3.58 -17.31 20.97
CA PHE A 218 4.88 -16.83 20.46
C PHE A 218 6.06 -16.95 21.42
N MET A 219 5.84 -17.41 22.66
CA MET A 219 6.89 -17.50 23.69
C MET A 219 7.49 -18.89 23.86
N ARG A 220 7.21 -19.86 22.98
CA ARG A 220 7.89 -21.16 23.06
C ARG A 220 9.19 -21.12 22.24
N PRO A 221 10.37 -21.21 22.88
CA PRO A 221 11.59 -21.49 22.13
C PRO A 221 11.39 -22.84 21.43
N ARG A 222 11.69 -22.90 20.13
CA ARG A 222 11.75 -24.18 19.42
C ARG A 222 12.89 -24.99 20.06
N ALA A 223 12.52 -26.10 20.69
CA ALA A 223 13.45 -27.14 21.11
C ALA A 223 14.09 -27.83 19.90
#